data_AF-A0A9Q7BB64-F1
#
_entry.id   AF-A0A9Q7BB64-F1
#
_cell.length_a   1.000
_cell.length_b   1.000
_cell.length_c   1.000
_cell.angle_alpha   90.00
_cell.angle_beta   90.00
_cell.angle_gamma   90.00
#
_symmetry.space_group_name_H-M   'P 1'
#
loop_
_entity.id
_entity.type
_entity.pdbx_description
1 polymer ?
#
loop_
_entity_poly.entity_id
_entity_poly.type
_entity_poly.pdbx_seq_one_letter_code
_entity_poly.pdbx_strand_id
1 'polypeptide(L)'
;MALSRNRRTQRTIDYWPGFVDALSTLLMAIMFLLTVFVIGQFILSRQLSGRDEVLARLNGQINELTQLLALEKSGKQDLEDSVANLQASLASAQSEKSRLQTLLAAGSGSTEASQARIGSLTQQLDDQKQASSRALSQVDLLNQQIAALRNQIAAVEAALQASEAKDDSSQVKIADLGRRLNVALAQKVQELNRYRSDFFGRLREILSDRDNIRIVGDRFVFQSEVLFPSGGADLNPQGLTEMTKLAKALIDVAKEIPPEINWVLRVDGHTDNVPLSGTGKYADNWALSSARAIAVVKYLISQGVPADRLVAAGFGEFQPIAPGDTPEARATNRRIELKLTEK
;
A
#
# COMPACT_ATOMS: atom_id res chain seq x y z
N MET A 1 100.73 -150.05 -73.50
CA MET A 1 101.32 -151.35 -73.89
C MET A 1 100.17 -152.34 -74.03
N ALA A 2 100.18 -153.18 -75.09
CA ALA A 2 99.38 -154.40 -75.28
C ALA A 2 97.85 -154.25 -75.50
N LEU A 3 97.08 -155.10 -76.19
CA LEU A 3 97.20 -156.27 -77.10
C LEU A 3 95.73 -156.47 -77.59
N SER A 4 95.38 -156.56 -78.87
CA SER A 4 95.31 -157.74 -79.76
C SER A 4 94.30 -158.87 -79.42
N ARG A 5 93.67 -159.38 -80.51
CA ARG A 5 92.90 -160.64 -80.78
C ARG A 5 91.38 -160.55 -80.62
N ASN A 6 90.50 -160.78 -81.61
CA ASN A 6 90.40 -161.59 -82.85
C ASN A 6 89.61 -162.93 -82.69
N ARG A 7 88.69 -163.14 -83.67
CA ARG A 7 87.97 -164.35 -84.16
C ARG A 7 86.60 -164.79 -83.60
N ARG A 8 85.60 -164.75 -84.51
CA ARG A 8 84.72 -165.83 -85.08
C ARG A 8 84.40 -167.03 -84.16
N THR A 9 83.19 -167.60 -84.06
CA THR A 9 82.04 -167.93 -84.97
C THR A 9 80.93 -168.46 -84.02
N GLN A 10 79.61 -168.41 -84.24
CA GLN A 10 78.76 -169.28 -85.10
C GLN A 10 77.27 -169.04 -84.72
N ARG A 11 76.33 -169.26 -85.66
CA ARG A 11 74.85 -169.12 -85.53
C ARG A 11 74.20 -170.19 -84.64
N THR A 12 73.14 -169.82 -83.91
CA THR A 12 71.79 -170.46 -83.87
C THR A 12 70.76 -169.56 -83.15
N ILE A 13 69.48 -169.76 -83.46
CA ILE A 13 68.28 -168.97 -83.12
C ILE A 13 67.62 -169.48 -81.83
N ASP A 14 67.06 -168.60 -80.98
CA ASP A 14 65.78 -168.76 -80.25
C ASP A 14 65.29 -167.44 -79.61
N TYR A 15 63.99 -167.36 -79.30
CA TYR A 15 63.06 -166.22 -79.43
C TYR A 15 62.56 -165.64 -78.07
N TRP A 16 62.39 -164.30 -77.92
CA TRP A 16 61.50 -163.64 -76.91
C TRP A 16 61.29 -162.11 -77.23
N PRO A 17 60.19 -161.40 -76.86
CA PRO A 17 59.20 -160.84 -77.78
C PRO A 17 59.05 -159.29 -77.77
N GLY A 18 58.51 -158.71 -78.86
CA GLY A 18 58.29 -157.27 -79.06
C GLY A 18 57.04 -156.62 -78.44
N PHE A 19 56.46 -157.15 -77.35
CA PHE A 19 55.25 -156.55 -76.73
C PHE A 19 55.55 -155.40 -75.74
N VAL A 20 56.82 -155.17 -75.41
CA VAL A 20 57.26 -154.11 -74.48
C VAL A 20 57.11 -152.70 -75.07
N ASP A 21 57.11 -152.56 -76.40
CA ASP A 21 57.08 -151.24 -77.06
C ASP A 21 55.68 -150.59 -77.08
N ALA A 22 54.60 -151.40 -77.18
CA ALA A 22 53.23 -150.91 -77.14
C ALA A 22 52.78 -150.44 -75.74
N LEU A 23 53.33 -151.05 -74.67
CA LEU A 23 53.06 -150.67 -73.29
C LEU A 23 53.78 -149.38 -72.89
N SER A 24 55.00 -149.17 -73.39
CA SER A 24 55.81 -147.95 -73.15
C SER A 24 55.19 -146.69 -73.78
N THR A 25 54.74 -146.80 -75.04
CA THR A 25 54.13 -145.68 -75.78
C THR A 25 52.79 -145.24 -75.19
N LEU A 26 51.96 -146.17 -74.70
CA LEU A 26 50.72 -145.86 -73.99
C LEU A 26 50.97 -145.15 -72.65
N LEU A 27 52.01 -145.57 -71.92
CA LEU A 27 52.41 -144.95 -70.66
C LEU A 27 52.93 -143.53 -70.88
N MET A 28 53.73 -143.27 -71.93
CA MET A 28 54.17 -141.93 -72.29
C MET A 28 53.03 -141.00 -72.72
N ALA A 29 52.04 -141.49 -73.48
CA ALA A 29 50.88 -140.69 -73.88
C ALA A 29 50.00 -140.29 -72.66
N ILE A 30 49.79 -141.21 -71.72
CA ILE A 30 49.10 -140.92 -70.47
C ILE A 30 49.89 -139.91 -69.63
N MET A 31 51.22 -140.06 -69.55
CA MET A 31 52.07 -139.11 -68.84
C MET A 31 52.06 -137.71 -69.49
N PHE A 32 52.02 -137.63 -70.82
CA PHE A 32 51.90 -136.37 -71.57
C PHE A 32 50.55 -135.68 -71.34
N LEU A 33 49.45 -136.44 -71.38
CA LEU A 33 48.11 -135.90 -71.13
C LEU A 33 47.97 -135.44 -69.67
N LEU A 34 48.51 -136.19 -68.71
CA LEU A 34 48.61 -135.78 -67.30
C LEU A 34 49.46 -134.52 -67.12
N THR A 35 50.59 -134.38 -67.82
CA THR A 35 51.44 -133.18 -67.71
C THR A 35 50.78 -131.95 -68.31
N VAL A 36 50.12 -132.06 -69.47
CA VAL A 36 49.32 -130.96 -70.05
C VAL A 36 48.17 -130.58 -69.13
N PHE A 37 47.47 -131.55 -68.54
CA PHE A 37 46.40 -131.29 -67.58
C PHE A 37 46.90 -130.62 -66.30
N VAL A 38 48.03 -131.08 -65.74
CA VAL A 38 48.66 -130.47 -64.56
C VAL A 38 49.15 -129.06 -64.86
N ILE A 39 49.72 -128.80 -66.04
CA ILE A 39 50.12 -127.45 -66.48
C ILE A 39 48.88 -126.55 -66.66
N GLY A 40 47.80 -127.07 -67.25
CA GLY A 40 46.53 -126.37 -67.39
C GLY A 40 45.91 -126.01 -66.04
N GLN A 41 45.88 -126.98 -65.10
CA GLN A 41 45.47 -126.79 -63.71
C GLN A 41 46.37 -125.78 -62.99
N PHE A 42 47.68 -125.81 -63.22
CA PHE A 42 48.64 -124.88 -62.61
C PHE A 42 48.47 -123.45 -63.12
N ILE A 43 48.27 -123.25 -64.43
CA ILE A 43 48.02 -121.93 -65.03
C ILE A 43 46.67 -121.38 -64.57
N LEU A 44 45.63 -122.22 -64.56
CA LEU A 44 44.29 -121.83 -64.10
C LEU A 44 44.30 -121.52 -62.60
N SER A 45 44.99 -122.32 -61.79
CA SER A 45 45.22 -122.07 -60.36
C SER A 45 45.99 -120.77 -60.13
N ARG A 46 47.03 -120.47 -60.91
CA ARG A 46 47.72 -119.16 -60.85
C ARG A 46 46.82 -118.00 -61.23
N GLN A 47 45.97 -118.13 -62.26
CA GLN A 47 45.05 -117.07 -62.66
C GLN A 47 43.90 -116.85 -61.66
N LEU A 48 43.35 -117.92 -61.08
CA LEU A 48 42.38 -117.84 -60.00
C LEU A 48 43.02 -117.26 -58.74
N SER A 49 44.17 -117.77 -58.29
CA SER A 49 44.90 -117.25 -57.13
C SER A 49 45.30 -115.78 -57.31
N GLY A 50 45.69 -115.34 -58.51
CA GLY A 50 46.00 -113.94 -58.78
C GLY A 50 44.76 -113.05 -58.78
N ARG A 51 43.62 -113.53 -59.31
CA ARG A 51 42.33 -112.82 -59.17
C ARG A 51 41.87 -112.75 -57.71
N ASP A 52 42.05 -113.83 -56.96
CA ASP A 52 41.69 -113.90 -55.55
C ASP A 52 42.55 -112.97 -54.69
N GLU A 53 43.85 -112.84 -55.00
CA GLU A 53 44.73 -111.84 -54.38
C GLU A 53 44.31 -110.40 -54.70
N VAL A 54 43.95 -110.10 -55.97
CA VAL A 54 43.45 -108.78 -56.37
C VAL A 54 42.12 -108.47 -55.70
N LEU A 55 41.20 -109.44 -55.63
CA LEU A 55 39.93 -109.31 -54.93
C LEU A 55 40.14 -109.12 -53.43
N ALA A 56 41.07 -109.85 -52.79
CA ALA A 56 41.40 -109.68 -51.38
C ALA A 56 41.99 -108.28 -51.10
N ARG A 57 42.89 -107.79 -51.97
CA ARG A 57 43.43 -106.43 -51.86
C ARG A 57 42.35 -105.36 -52.06
N LEU A 58 41.51 -105.49 -53.08
CA LEU A 58 40.41 -104.56 -53.34
C LEU A 58 39.40 -104.56 -52.18
N ASN A 59 39.06 -105.73 -51.63
CA ASN A 59 38.17 -105.83 -50.47
C ASN A 59 38.80 -105.21 -49.21
N GLY A 60 40.12 -105.35 -49.04
CA GLY A 60 40.89 -104.63 -48.02
C GLY A 60 40.83 -103.11 -48.19
N GLN A 61 41.06 -102.61 -49.41
CA GLN A 61 40.95 -101.17 -49.73
C GLN A 61 39.52 -100.64 -49.55
N ILE A 62 38.49 -101.42 -49.91
CA ILE A 62 37.09 -101.06 -49.68
C ILE A 62 36.81 -100.97 -48.18
N ASN A 63 37.30 -101.90 -47.37
CA ASN A 63 37.15 -101.85 -45.91
C ASN A 63 37.85 -100.63 -45.29
N GLU A 64 39.07 -100.33 -45.73
CA GLU A 64 39.83 -99.16 -45.29
C GLU A 64 39.12 -97.84 -45.68
N LEU A 65 38.68 -97.72 -46.94
CA LEU A 65 37.90 -96.57 -47.39
C LEU A 65 36.56 -96.44 -46.65
N THR A 66 35.92 -97.57 -46.31
CA THR A 66 34.69 -97.57 -45.52
C THR A 66 34.95 -97.08 -44.09
N GLN A 67 36.06 -97.47 -43.47
CA GLN A 67 36.47 -96.98 -42.16
C GLN A 67 36.82 -95.48 -42.19
N LEU A 68 37.57 -95.03 -43.20
CA LEU A 68 37.88 -93.61 -43.39
C LEU A 68 36.62 -92.79 -43.65
N LEU A 69 35.68 -93.29 -44.45
CA LEU A 69 34.40 -92.63 -44.69
C LEU A 69 33.53 -92.59 -43.42
N ALA A 70 33.57 -93.64 -42.60
CA ALA A 70 32.87 -93.64 -41.30
C ALA A 70 33.48 -92.60 -40.33
N LEU A 71 34.81 -92.49 -40.29
CA LEU A 71 35.51 -91.49 -39.48
C LEU A 71 35.25 -90.07 -39.98
N GLU A 72 35.26 -89.84 -41.29
CA GLU A 72 34.94 -88.54 -41.89
C GLU A 72 33.49 -88.14 -41.61
N LYS A 73 32.54 -89.07 -41.76
CA LYS A 73 31.13 -88.84 -41.38
C LYS A 73 30.97 -88.54 -39.88
N SER A 74 31.69 -89.25 -39.01
CA SER A 74 31.68 -88.97 -37.57
C SER A 74 32.25 -87.59 -37.25
N GLY A 75 33.40 -87.25 -37.82
CA GLY A 75 34.03 -85.94 -37.62
C GLY A 75 33.18 -84.79 -38.17
N LYS A 76 32.48 -85.01 -39.30
CA LYS A 76 31.50 -84.07 -39.83
C LYS A 76 30.31 -83.89 -38.87
N GLN A 77 29.78 -84.97 -38.31
CA GLN A 77 28.71 -84.92 -37.31
C GLN A 77 29.15 -84.15 -36.06
N ASP A 78 30.34 -84.42 -35.53
CA ASP A 78 30.90 -83.72 -34.36
C ASP A 78 31.06 -82.21 -34.62
N LEU A 79 31.43 -81.84 -35.85
CA LEU A 79 31.55 -80.45 -36.27
C LEU A 79 30.17 -79.77 -36.39
N GLU A 80 29.18 -80.46 -36.95
CA GLU A 80 27.79 -80.00 -37.02
C GLU A 80 27.21 -79.79 -35.62
N ASP A 81 27.46 -80.71 -34.69
CA ASP A 81 27.04 -80.60 -33.28
C ASP A 81 27.75 -79.44 -32.57
N SER A 82 29.05 -79.26 -32.83
CA SER A 82 29.83 -78.13 -32.29
C SER A 82 29.32 -76.79 -32.81
N VAL A 83 28.98 -76.70 -34.11
CA VAL A 83 28.38 -75.51 -34.70
C VAL A 83 27.01 -75.23 -34.08
N ALA A 84 26.16 -76.25 -33.90
CA ALA A 84 24.87 -76.10 -33.25
C ALA A 84 24.99 -75.59 -31.80
N ASN A 85 25.93 -76.13 -31.02
CA ASN A 85 26.21 -75.70 -29.66
C ASN A 85 26.75 -74.25 -29.59
N LEU A 86 27.65 -73.88 -30.51
CA LEU A 86 28.16 -72.51 -30.62
C LEU A 86 27.07 -71.53 -31.04
N GLN A 87 26.20 -71.91 -31.98
CA GLN A 87 25.04 -71.11 -32.39
C GLN A 87 24.07 -70.88 -31.22
N ALA A 88 23.76 -71.93 -30.44
CA ALA A 88 22.93 -71.82 -29.25
C ALA A 88 23.56 -70.91 -28.18
N SER A 89 24.87 -71.06 -27.95
CA SER A 89 25.62 -70.23 -26.99
C SER A 89 25.67 -68.76 -27.43
N LEU A 90 25.88 -68.50 -28.72
CA LEU A 90 25.86 -67.15 -29.30
C LEU A 90 24.48 -66.52 -29.17
N ALA A 91 23.41 -67.27 -29.46
CA ALA A 91 22.04 -66.79 -29.30
C ALA A 91 21.73 -66.43 -27.84
N SER A 92 22.17 -67.25 -26.88
CA SER A 92 22.05 -66.96 -25.45
C SER A 92 22.82 -65.70 -25.05
N ALA A 93 24.07 -65.55 -25.48
CA ALA A 93 24.89 -64.37 -25.21
C ALA A 93 24.32 -63.09 -25.84
N GLN A 94 23.75 -63.18 -27.05
CA GLN A 94 23.06 -62.06 -27.71
C GLN A 94 21.79 -61.65 -26.95
N SER A 95 21.04 -62.62 -26.44
CA SER A 95 19.85 -62.36 -25.61
C SER A 95 20.23 -61.66 -24.31
N GLU A 96 21.26 -62.14 -23.60
CA GLU A 96 21.72 -61.52 -22.35
C GLU A 96 22.30 -60.12 -22.59
N LYS A 97 23.06 -59.92 -23.67
CA LYS A 97 23.50 -58.58 -24.09
C LYS A 97 22.32 -57.64 -24.31
N SER A 98 21.28 -58.09 -25.02
CA SER A 98 20.07 -57.29 -25.30
C SER A 98 19.32 -56.95 -24.01
N ARG A 99 19.23 -57.89 -23.08
CA ARG A 99 18.66 -57.69 -21.74
C ARG A 99 19.45 -56.65 -20.94
N LEU A 100 20.78 -56.78 -20.89
CA LEU A 100 21.65 -55.82 -20.18
C LEU A 100 21.59 -54.43 -20.80
N GLN A 101 21.55 -54.32 -22.13
CA GLN A 101 21.37 -53.04 -22.82
C GLN A 101 20.05 -52.37 -22.46
N THR A 102 18.97 -53.15 -22.33
CA THR A 102 17.65 -52.63 -21.90
C THR A 102 17.68 -52.15 -20.46
N LEU A 103 18.32 -52.90 -19.55
CA LEU A 103 18.47 -52.50 -18.14
C LEU A 103 19.32 -51.23 -17.97
N LEU A 104 20.42 -51.12 -18.73
CA LEU A 104 21.26 -49.92 -18.76
C LEU A 104 20.50 -48.70 -19.27
N ALA A 105 19.73 -48.83 -20.35
CA ALA A 105 18.90 -47.76 -20.88
C ALA A 105 17.79 -47.31 -19.88
N ALA A 106 17.19 -48.27 -19.17
CA ALA A 106 16.22 -47.96 -18.12
C ALA A 106 16.88 -47.23 -16.93
N GLY A 107 18.07 -47.67 -16.50
CA GLY A 107 18.83 -47.04 -15.42
C GLY A 107 19.31 -45.63 -15.76
N SER A 108 19.81 -45.39 -16.98
CA SER A 108 20.21 -44.06 -17.44
C SER A 108 19.01 -43.11 -17.50
N GLY A 109 17.87 -43.56 -18.02
CA GLY A 109 16.64 -42.77 -18.04
C GLY A 109 16.13 -42.38 -16.65
N SER A 110 16.21 -43.30 -15.68
CA SER A 110 15.87 -42.99 -14.27
C SER A 110 16.82 -41.94 -13.68
N THR A 111 18.12 -42.01 -13.99
CA THR A 111 19.13 -41.07 -13.48
C THR A 111 18.90 -39.66 -14.04
N GLU A 112 18.61 -39.55 -15.34
CA GLU A 112 18.26 -38.29 -15.99
C GLU A 112 16.99 -37.67 -15.39
N ALA A 113 15.96 -38.48 -15.14
CA ALA A 113 14.73 -38.03 -14.49
C ALA A 113 14.97 -37.53 -13.06
N SER A 114 15.77 -38.24 -12.27
CA SER A 114 16.18 -37.80 -10.92
C SER A 114 16.99 -36.49 -10.98
N GLN A 115 17.92 -36.38 -11.93
CA GLN A 115 18.74 -35.16 -12.10
C GLN A 115 17.88 -33.95 -12.49
N ALA A 116 16.91 -34.14 -13.40
CA ALA A 116 15.94 -33.11 -13.77
C ALA A 116 15.09 -32.69 -12.56
N ARG A 117 14.66 -33.65 -11.73
CA ARG A 117 13.90 -33.36 -10.51
C ARG A 117 14.73 -32.59 -9.48
N ILE A 118 16.00 -32.95 -9.29
CA ILE A 118 16.93 -32.24 -8.40
C ILE A 118 17.14 -30.80 -8.90
N GLY A 119 17.34 -30.60 -10.21
CA GLY A 119 17.46 -29.27 -10.81
C GLY A 119 16.22 -28.42 -10.54
N SER A 120 15.03 -28.98 -10.77
CA SER A 120 13.75 -28.29 -10.50
C SER A 120 13.56 -27.93 -9.02
N LEU A 121 13.85 -28.87 -8.09
CA LEU A 121 13.74 -28.61 -6.65
C LEU A 121 14.77 -27.58 -6.18
N THR A 122 15.98 -27.59 -6.75
CA THR A 122 17.02 -26.61 -6.44
C THR A 122 16.60 -25.22 -6.88
N GLN A 123 16.00 -25.09 -8.07
CA GLN A 123 15.46 -23.82 -8.54
C GLN A 123 14.33 -23.31 -7.62
N GLN A 124 13.38 -24.18 -7.25
CA GLN A 124 12.30 -23.82 -6.33
C GLN A 124 12.82 -23.37 -4.95
N LEU A 125 13.87 -24.03 -4.45
CA LEU A 125 14.50 -23.65 -3.18
C LEU A 125 15.17 -22.28 -3.28
N ASP A 126 15.84 -21.99 -4.40
CA ASP A 126 16.45 -20.67 -4.62
C ASP A 126 15.38 -19.58 -4.72
N ASP A 127 14.32 -19.81 -5.50
CA ASP A 127 13.19 -18.89 -5.62
C ASP A 127 12.55 -18.61 -4.24
N GLN A 128 12.37 -19.65 -3.41
CA GLN A 128 11.83 -19.52 -2.06
C GLN A 128 12.77 -18.74 -1.13
N LYS A 129 14.09 -18.97 -1.21
CA LYS A 129 15.09 -18.22 -0.44
C LYS A 129 15.08 -16.75 -0.82
N GLN A 130 15.03 -16.44 -2.12
CA GLN A 130 14.93 -15.07 -2.59
C GLN A 130 13.64 -14.39 -2.12
N ALA A 131 12.50 -15.09 -2.22
CA ALA A 131 11.22 -14.59 -1.73
C ALA A 131 11.26 -14.31 -0.22
N SER A 132 11.84 -15.21 0.57
CA SER A 132 12.02 -15.04 2.01
C SER A 132 12.93 -13.85 2.34
N SER A 133 14.06 -13.69 1.62
CA SER A 133 14.96 -12.54 1.79
C SER A 133 14.28 -11.21 1.50
N ARG A 134 13.44 -11.15 0.46
CA ARG A 134 12.63 -9.95 0.13
C ARG A 134 11.61 -9.66 1.22
N ALA A 135 10.94 -10.69 1.74
CA ALA A 135 9.98 -10.56 2.84
C ALA A 135 10.64 -10.03 4.13
N LEU A 136 11.82 -10.53 4.49
CA LEU A 136 12.60 -10.03 5.63
C LEU A 136 12.96 -8.54 5.46
N SER A 137 13.42 -8.17 4.27
CA SER A 137 13.74 -6.76 3.95
C SER A 137 12.50 -5.87 4.06
N GLN A 138 11.33 -6.37 3.66
CA GLN A 138 10.07 -5.65 3.79
C GLN A 138 9.64 -5.49 5.25
N VAL A 139 9.83 -6.53 6.08
CA VAL A 139 9.56 -6.46 7.52
C VAL A 139 10.47 -5.42 8.20
N ASP A 140 11.76 -5.38 7.86
CA ASP A 140 12.68 -4.38 8.40
C ASP A 140 12.28 -2.95 8.03
N LEU A 141 11.88 -2.73 6.77
CA LEU A 141 11.36 -1.43 6.33
C LEU A 141 10.09 -1.04 7.10
N LEU A 142 9.15 -1.97 7.26
CA LEU A 142 7.91 -1.72 8.01
C LEU A 142 8.21 -1.42 9.49
N ASN A 143 9.16 -2.12 10.10
CA ASN A 143 9.59 -1.84 11.47
C ASN A 143 10.19 -0.42 11.60
N GLN A 144 11.00 0.00 10.64
CA GLN A 144 11.53 1.37 10.60
C GLN A 144 10.41 2.41 10.44
N GLN A 145 9.42 2.13 9.58
CA GLN A 145 8.25 3.01 9.41
C GLN A 145 7.41 3.08 10.68
N ILE A 146 7.17 1.96 11.37
CA ILE A 146 6.43 1.92 12.64
C ILE A 146 7.17 2.74 13.71
N ALA A 147 8.50 2.62 13.79
CA ALA A 147 9.30 3.41 14.72
C ALA A 147 9.20 4.92 14.42
N ALA A 148 9.25 5.31 13.13
CA ALA A 148 9.07 6.69 12.72
C ALA A 148 7.67 7.22 13.07
N LEU A 149 6.62 6.44 12.82
CA LEU A 149 5.24 6.81 13.17
C LEU A 149 5.07 6.96 14.69
N ARG A 150 5.66 6.08 15.50
CA ARG A 150 5.65 6.21 16.97
C ARG A 150 6.31 7.51 17.43
N ASN A 151 7.44 7.90 16.84
CA ASN A 151 8.09 9.17 17.15
C ASN A 151 7.24 10.37 16.73
N GLN A 152 6.56 10.30 15.58
CA GLN A 152 5.61 11.34 15.14
C GLN A 152 4.43 11.47 16.10
N ILE A 153 3.84 10.37 16.54
CA ILE A 153 2.74 10.37 17.51
C ILE A 153 3.19 11.02 18.82
N ALA A 154 4.35 10.60 19.36
CA ALA A 154 4.89 11.19 20.59
C ALA A 154 5.14 12.71 20.47
N ALA A 155 5.60 13.18 19.30
CA ALA A 155 5.79 14.61 19.05
C ALA A 155 4.46 15.37 18.98
N VAL A 156 3.43 14.77 18.36
CA VAL A 156 2.07 15.37 18.30
C VAL A 156 1.43 15.41 19.68
N GLU A 157 1.55 14.35 20.48
CA GLU A 157 1.05 14.32 21.85
C GLU A 157 1.73 15.40 22.72
N ALA A 158 3.05 15.54 22.62
CA ALA A 158 3.78 16.60 23.33
C ALA A 158 3.35 18.01 22.88
N ALA A 159 3.12 18.20 21.58
CA ALA A 159 2.63 19.48 21.04
C ALA A 159 1.20 19.79 21.51
N LEU A 160 0.32 18.78 21.56
CA LEU A 160 -1.04 18.92 22.06
C LEU A 160 -1.04 19.30 23.55
N GLN A 161 -0.29 18.59 24.39
CA GLN A 161 -0.16 18.92 25.82
C GLN A 161 0.38 20.34 26.04
N ALA A 162 1.36 20.77 25.25
CA ALA A 162 1.88 22.13 25.33
C ALA A 162 0.84 23.18 24.92
N SER A 163 0.00 22.88 23.92
CA SER A 163 -1.10 23.76 23.50
C SER A 163 -2.19 23.86 24.57
N GLU A 164 -2.63 22.72 25.13
CA GLU A 164 -3.63 22.67 26.19
C GLU A 164 -3.18 23.45 27.43
N ALA A 165 -1.93 23.26 27.87
CA ALA A 165 -1.37 24.02 28.99
C ALA A 165 -1.32 25.54 28.71
N LYS A 166 -1.07 25.93 27.45
CA LYS A 166 -1.07 27.34 27.04
C LYS A 166 -2.49 27.91 27.04
N ASP A 167 -3.47 27.15 26.60
CA ASP A 167 -4.88 27.54 26.56
C ASP A 167 -5.43 27.72 27.98
N ASP A 168 -5.15 26.79 28.89
CA ASP A 168 -5.48 26.92 30.31
C ASP A 168 -4.89 28.21 30.91
N SER A 169 -3.60 28.47 30.64
CA SER A 169 -2.95 29.69 31.12
C SER A 169 -3.59 30.96 30.54
N SER A 170 -4.06 30.91 29.30
CA SER A 170 -4.69 32.03 28.62
C SER A 170 -6.10 32.27 29.15
N GLN A 171 -6.86 31.20 29.42
CA GLN A 171 -8.20 31.27 30.01
C GLN A 171 -8.15 31.86 31.43
N VAL A 172 -7.16 31.47 32.25
CA VAL A 172 -6.93 32.07 33.57
C VAL A 172 -6.63 33.56 33.46
N LYS A 173 -5.76 33.97 32.51
CA LYS A 173 -5.46 35.39 32.27
C LYS A 173 -6.69 36.19 31.83
N ILE A 174 -7.50 35.64 30.92
CA ILE A 174 -8.74 36.27 30.46
C ILE A 174 -9.72 36.45 31.62
N ALA A 175 -9.90 35.42 32.45
CA ALA A 175 -10.76 35.51 33.62
C ALA A 175 -10.26 36.55 34.64
N ASP A 176 -8.94 36.65 34.86
CA ASP A 176 -8.37 37.67 35.73
C ASP A 176 -8.57 39.09 35.18
N LEU A 177 -8.28 39.30 33.89
CA LEU A 177 -8.48 40.57 33.21
C LEU A 177 -9.95 40.99 33.23
N GLY A 178 -10.87 40.06 32.99
CA GLY A 178 -12.31 40.32 33.07
C GLY A 178 -12.76 40.79 34.45
N ARG A 179 -12.26 40.15 35.52
CA ARG A 179 -12.53 40.58 36.91
C ARG A 179 -11.97 41.97 37.18
N ARG A 180 -10.71 42.24 36.81
CA ARG A 180 -10.08 43.54 36.99
C ARG A 180 -10.82 44.64 36.25
N LEU A 181 -11.23 44.39 35.01
CA LEU A 181 -11.97 45.34 34.20
C LEU A 181 -13.35 45.65 34.82
N ASN A 182 -14.07 44.62 35.27
CA ASN A 182 -15.36 44.82 35.93
C ASN A 182 -15.24 45.63 37.22
N VAL A 183 -14.21 45.38 38.03
CA VAL A 183 -13.95 46.17 39.24
C VAL A 183 -13.60 47.62 38.90
N ALA A 184 -12.73 47.84 37.92
CA ALA A 184 -12.36 49.19 37.48
C ALA A 184 -13.56 49.96 36.91
N LEU A 185 -14.41 49.30 36.12
CA LEU A 185 -15.63 49.89 35.57
C LEU A 185 -16.62 50.25 36.68
N ALA A 186 -16.84 49.35 37.64
CA ALA A 186 -17.71 49.62 38.79
C ALA A 186 -17.23 50.82 39.62
N GLN A 187 -15.91 50.92 39.85
CA GLN A 187 -15.31 52.07 40.52
C GLN A 187 -15.55 53.37 39.75
N LYS A 188 -15.34 53.38 38.42
CA LYS A 188 -15.55 54.56 37.59
C LYS A 188 -17.02 55.00 37.54
N VAL A 189 -17.96 54.06 37.44
CA VAL A 189 -19.40 54.34 37.49
C VAL A 189 -19.81 54.89 38.86
N GLN A 190 -19.25 54.36 39.95
CA GLN A 190 -19.52 54.86 41.30
C GLN A 190 -18.95 56.28 41.50
N GLU A 191 -17.72 56.54 41.05
CA GLU A 191 -17.12 57.87 41.04
C GLU A 191 -18.01 58.86 40.28
N LEU A 192 -18.40 58.52 39.05
CA LEU A 192 -19.25 59.37 38.22
C LEU A 192 -20.60 59.68 38.88
N ASN A 193 -21.25 58.67 39.48
CA ASN A 193 -22.50 58.86 40.19
C ASN A 193 -22.36 59.76 41.42
N ARG A 194 -21.27 59.63 42.19
CA ARG A 194 -20.99 60.49 43.34
C ARG A 194 -20.83 61.94 42.92
N TYR A 195 -19.98 62.21 41.92
CA TYR A 195 -19.78 63.58 41.42
C TYR A 195 -21.07 64.17 40.86
N ARG A 196 -21.86 63.36 40.15
CA ARG A 196 -23.19 63.77 39.67
C ARG A 196 -24.08 64.21 40.84
N SER A 197 -24.17 63.42 41.90
CA SER A 197 -24.97 63.75 43.09
C SER A 197 -24.47 65.01 43.82
N ASP A 198 -23.16 65.15 44.04
CA ASP A 198 -22.57 66.31 44.72
C ASP A 198 -22.77 67.60 43.90
N PHE A 199 -22.59 67.52 42.58
CA PHE A 199 -22.84 68.62 41.65
C PHE A 199 -24.31 69.06 41.68
N PHE A 200 -25.24 68.12 41.56
CA PHE A 200 -26.67 68.42 41.57
C PHE A 200 -27.15 68.95 42.93
N GLY A 201 -26.58 68.47 44.03
CA GLY A 201 -26.86 68.99 45.38
C GLY A 201 -26.54 70.48 45.49
N ARG A 202 -25.34 70.88 45.08
CA ARG A 202 -24.91 72.29 45.10
C ARG A 202 -25.69 73.16 44.14
N LEU A 203 -25.94 72.66 42.92
CA LEU A 203 -26.75 73.39 41.95
C LEU A 203 -28.19 73.56 42.44
N ARG A 204 -28.72 72.55 43.14
CA ARG A 204 -30.01 72.64 43.84
C ARG A 204 -29.99 73.71 44.92
N GLU A 205 -28.99 73.77 45.80
CA GLU A 205 -28.91 74.80 46.84
C GLU A 205 -28.96 76.23 46.27
N ILE A 206 -28.24 76.49 45.18
CA ILE A 206 -28.18 77.81 44.54
C ILE A 206 -29.51 78.18 43.84
N LEU A 207 -30.28 77.18 43.41
CA LEU A 207 -31.52 77.35 42.65
C LEU A 207 -32.80 77.10 43.47
N SER A 208 -32.71 76.65 44.72
CA SER A 208 -33.86 76.27 45.56
C SER A 208 -34.69 77.46 46.07
N ASP A 209 -34.09 78.65 46.17
CA ASP A 209 -34.73 79.86 46.73
C ASP A 209 -35.54 80.65 45.67
N ARG A 210 -36.15 79.95 44.70
CA ARG A 210 -36.74 80.58 43.51
C ARG A 210 -38.07 79.95 43.13
N ASP A 211 -39.12 80.77 43.13
CA ASP A 211 -40.49 80.36 42.81
C ASP A 211 -40.68 79.85 41.36
N ASN A 212 -39.74 80.19 40.46
CA ASN A 212 -39.85 79.94 39.02
C ASN A 212 -39.10 78.70 38.52
N ILE A 213 -38.51 77.89 39.41
CA ILE A 213 -37.75 76.69 39.06
C ILE A 213 -38.35 75.47 39.75
N ARG A 214 -38.71 74.45 38.97
CA ARG A 214 -39.14 73.15 39.53
C ARG A 214 -38.02 72.13 39.39
N ILE A 215 -37.70 71.46 40.49
CA ILE A 215 -36.70 70.39 40.52
C ILE A 215 -37.43 69.05 40.45
N VAL A 216 -37.15 68.25 39.42
CA VAL A 216 -37.71 66.91 39.24
C VAL A 216 -36.56 65.92 39.07
N GLY A 217 -36.25 65.17 40.13
CA GLY A 217 -35.09 64.27 40.14
C GLY A 217 -33.78 65.05 39.96
N ASP A 218 -33.10 64.81 38.84
CA ASP A 218 -31.83 65.44 38.43
C ASP A 218 -32.02 66.52 37.35
N ARG A 219 -33.24 67.04 37.20
CA ARG A 219 -33.58 68.03 36.17
C ARG A 219 -34.07 69.34 36.78
N PHE A 220 -33.58 70.44 36.23
CA PHE A 220 -34.12 71.78 36.48
C PHE A 220 -35.09 72.15 35.38
N VAL A 221 -36.34 72.42 35.75
CA VAL A 221 -37.40 72.74 34.81
C VAL A 221 -37.78 74.21 34.96
N PHE A 222 -37.61 74.96 33.87
CA PHE A 222 -38.02 76.35 33.73
C PHE A 222 -39.25 76.43 32.85
N GLN A 223 -40.27 77.16 33.29
CA GLN A 223 -41.42 77.47 32.45
C GLN A 223 -40.99 78.41 31.30
N SER A 224 -41.46 78.14 30.09
CA SER A 224 -41.02 78.89 28.90
C SER A 224 -41.38 80.37 28.99
N GLU A 225 -42.48 80.73 29.64
CA GLU A 225 -42.98 82.10 29.80
C GLU A 225 -42.06 82.97 30.65
N VAL A 226 -41.33 82.35 31.57
CA VAL A 226 -40.35 83.06 32.40
C VAL A 226 -39.14 83.44 31.56
N LEU A 227 -38.75 82.59 30.61
CA LEU A 227 -37.54 82.76 29.80
C LEU A 227 -37.79 83.50 28.49
N PHE A 228 -38.96 83.32 27.88
CA PHE A 228 -39.26 83.76 26.52
C PHE A 228 -40.62 84.48 26.47
N PRO A 229 -40.79 85.45 25.55
CA PRO A 229 -42.11 85.94 25.21
C PRO A 229 -42.94 84.84 24.51
N SER A 230 -44.26 84.99 24.54
CA SER A 230 -45.18 84.05 23.86
C SER A 230 -44.83 83.91 22.37
N GLY A 231 -44.75 82.66 21.89
CA GLY A 231 -44.37 82.34 20.50
C GLY A 231 -42.92 82.66 20.09
N GLY A 232 -42.11 83.25 20.98
CA GLY A 232 -40.72 83.62 20.72
C GLY A 232 -39.70 82.59 21.23
N ALA A 233 -38.47 82.71 20.73
CA ALA A 233 -37.31 81.97 21.25
C ALA A 233 -36.16 82.88 21.69
N ASP A 234 -36.35 84.20 21.62
CA ASP A 234 -35.38 85.18 22.10
C ASP A 234 -35.62 85.41 23.60
N LEU A 235 -34.56 85.34 24.41
CA LEU A 235 -34.68 85.46 25.88
C LEU A 235 -35.17 86.86 26.27
N ASN A 236 -36.14 86.92 27.18
CA ASN A 236 -36.63 88.17 27.76
C ASN A 236 -35.68 88.66 28.89
N PRO A 237 -35.77 89.91 29.38
CA PRO A 237 -34.87 90.44 30.42
C PRO A 237 -34.83 89.63 31.73
N GLN A 238 -35.96 89.02 32.12
CA GLN A 238 -36.05 88.17 33.29
C GLN A 238 -35.33 86.82 33.06
N GLY A 239 -35.52 86.22 31.89
CA GLY A 239 -34.82 85.01 31.46
C GLY A 239 -33.31 85.20 31.37
N LEU A 240 -32.84 86.35 30.86
CA LEU A 240 -31.41 86.70 30.87
C LEU A 240 -30.86 86.74 32.30
N THR A 241 -31.59 87.35 33.23
CA THR A 241 -31.20 87.44 34.64
C THR A 241 -31.09 86.05 35.29
N GLU A 242 -32.04 85.16 35.05
CA GLU A 242 -32.01 83.81 35.59
C GLU A 242 -30.91 82.95 34.96
N MET A 243 -30.71 83.05 33.65
CA MET A 243 -29.64 82.31 32.97
C MET A 243 -28.24 82.81 33.32
N THR A 244 -28.05 84.10 33.65
CA THR A 244 -26.75 84.61 34.15
C THR A 244 -26.40 83.99 35.50
N LYS A 245 -27.39 83.87 36.39
CA LYS A 245 -27.17 83.25 37.71
C LYS A 245 -26.86 81.76 37.57
N LEU A 246 -27.58 81.07 36.67
CA LEU A 246 -27.30 79.67 36.32
C LEU A 246 -25.89 79.50 35.74
N ALA A 247 -25.48 80.37 34.80
CA ALA A 247 -24.15 80.32 34.19
C ALA A 247 -23.04 80.45 35.23
N LYS A 248 -23.18 81.40 36.17
CA LYS A 248 -22.23 81.57 37.27
C LYS A 248 -22.14 80.33 38.15
N ALA A 249 -23.29 79.79 38.56
CA ALA A 249 -23.34 78.56 39.35
C ALA A 249 -22.68 77.39 38.61
N LEU A 250 -22.95 77.24 37.31
CA LEU A 250 -22.36 76.20 36.48
C LEU A 250 -20.84 76.34 36.39
N ILE A 251 -20.32 77.55 36.18
CA ILE A 251 -18.86 77.81 36.12
C ILE A 251 -18.19 77.50 37.45
N ASP A 252 -18.81 77.85 38.58
CA ASP A 252 -18.22 77.63 39.90
C ASP A 252 -18.21 76.15 40.29
N VAL A 253 -19.31 75.42 40.07
CA VAL A 253 -19.37 73.99 40.40
C VAL A 253 -18.57 73.15 39.38
N ALA A 254 -18.47 73.57 38.11
CA ALA A 254 -17.64 72.90 37.11
C ALA A 254 -16.15 72.82 37.49
N LYS A 255 -15.64 73.74 38.31
CA LYS A 255 -14.25 73.71 38.82
C LYS A 255 -13.99 72.54 39.76
N GLU A 256 -15.04 71.99 40.37
CA GLU A 256 -14.93 70.88 41.31
C GLU A 256 -15.06 69.52 40.62
N ILE A 257 -15.51 69.48 39.36
CA ILE A 257 -15.58 68.25 38.58
C ILE A 257 -14.20 68.01 37.93
N PRO A 258 -13.56 66.85 38.16
CA PRO A 258 -12.29 66.53 37.53
C PRO A 258 -12.37 66.56 35.99
N PRO A 259 -11.33 67.07 35.30
CA PRO A 259 -11.34 67.23 33.84
C PRO A 259 -11.48 65.91 33.07
N GLU A 260 -11.06 64.78 33.65
CA GLU A 260 -11.20 63.42 33.11
C GLU A 260 -12.66 62.94 33.01
N ILE A 261 -13.61 63.62 33.67
CA ILE A 261 -15.02 63.29 33.57
C ILE A 261 -15.64 64.00 32.36
N ASN A 262 -16.11 63.21 31.41
CA ASN A 262 -16.69 63.69 30.16
C ASN A 262 -18.18 64.03 30.31
N TRP A 263 -18.49 65.02 31.17
CA TRP A 263 -19.85 65.51 31.39
C TRP A 263 -20.23 66.65 30.43
N VAL A 264 -21.52 66.78 30.14
CA VAL A 264 -22.15 67.93 29.46
C VAL A 264 -23.48 68.29 30.12
N LEU A 265 -23.83 69.56 30.10
CA LEU A 265 -25.15 70.06 30.46
C LEU A 265 -26.03 70.10 29.20
N ARG A 266 -27.06 69.26 29.18
CA ARG A 266 -28.04 69.21 28.11
C ARG A 266 -29.23 70.09 28.44
N VAL A 267 -29.56 70.99 27.52
CA VAL A 267 -30.71 71.89 27.56
C VAL A 267 -31.76 71.34 26.60
N ASP A 268 -32.86 70.87 27.17
CA ASP A 268 -33.96 70.21 26.47
C ASP A 268 -35.13 71.20 26.34
N GLY A 269 -35.48 71.58 25.11
CA GLY A 269 -36.62 72.44 24.82
C GLY A 269 -37.88 71.65 24.53
N HIS A 270 -39.00 72.09 25.09
CA HIS A 270 -40.32 71.48 24.87
C HIS A 270 -41.38 72.54 24.56
N THR A 271 -42.39 72.14 23.79
CA THR A 271 -43.60 72.94 23.51
C THR A 271 -44.84 72.25 24.09
N ASP A 272 -45.97 72.94 24.03
CA ASP A 272 -47.27 72.27 24.17
C ASP A 272 -47.70 71.65 22.84
N ASN A 273 -48.89 71.05 22.84
CA ASN A 273 -49.48 70.40 21.69
C ASN A 273 -50.27 71.34 20.76
N VAL A 274 -50.19 72.66 20.94
CA VAL A 274 -50.86 73.61 20.03
C VAL A 274 -49.98 73.73 18.78
N PRO A 275 -50.50 73.42 17.58
CA PRO A 275 -49.73 73.58 16.36
C PRO A 275 -49.41 75.05 16.08
N LEU A 276 -48.20 75.33 15.63
CA LEU A 276 -47.86 76.65 15.08
C LEU A 276 -48.57 76.86 13.73
N SER A 277 -48.76 78.11 13.33
CA SER A 277 -49.43 78.45 12.07
C SER A 277 -48.66 77.99 10.82
N GLY A 278 -47.41 77.55 10.95
CA GLY A 278 -46.51 77.17 9.86
C GLY A 278 -45.99 78.33 9.01
N THR A 279 -46.53 79.54 9.20
CA THR A 279 -46.24 80.75 8.42
C THR A 279 -45.39 81.79 9.17
N GLY A 280 -45.08 81.53 10.44
CA GLY A 280 -44.25 82.40 11.29
C GLY A 280 -42.74 82.12 11.17
N LYS A 281 -41.95 82.69 12.08
CA LYS A 281 -40.47 82.50 12.16
C LYS A 281 -40.05 81.03 12.31
N TYR A 282 -40.91 80.19 12.89
CA TYR A 282 -40.68 78.76 13.07
C TYR A 282 -41.79 77.96 12.37
N ALA A 283 -41.40 76.95 11.60
CA ALA A 283 -42.31 76.12 10.82
C ALA A 283 -43.16 75.18 11.70
N ASP A 284 -42.57 74.64 12.76
CA ASP A 284 -43.22 73.69 13.68
C ASP A 284 -42.66 73.80 15.10
N ASN A 285 -43.24 73.01 15.99
CA ASN A 285 -42.85 72.92 17.40
C ASN A 285 -41.45 72.32 17.59
N TRP A 286 -40.98 71.49 16.67
CA TRP A 286 -39.59 70.99 16.66
C TRP A 286 -38.60 72.13 16.46
N ALA A 287 -38.84 72.99 15.47
CA ALA A 287 -38.02 74.16 15.20
C ALA A 287 -38.07 75.15 16.37
N LEU A 288 -39.25 75.42 16.94
CA LEU A 288 -39.39 76.34 18.07
C LEU A 288 -38.69 75.83 19.33
N SER A 289 -38.91 74.57 19.72
CA SER A 289 -38.25 73.99 20.90
C SER A 289 -36.73 73.95 20.75
N SER A 290 -36.23 73.56 19.58
CA SER A 290 -34.80 73.55 19.28
C SER A 290 -34.21 74.96 19.32
N ALA A 291 -34.89 75.95 18.73
CA ALA A 291 -34.45 77.33 18.75
C ALA A 291 -34.37 77.90 20.18
N ARG A 292 -35.34 77.58 21.04
CA ARG A 292 -35.32 77.98 22.46
C ARG A 292 -34.16 77.34 23.22
N ALA A 293 -33.93 76.04 23.04
CA ALA A 293 -32.80 75.36 23.66
C ALA A 293 -31.46 75.95 23.21
N ILE A 294 -31.32 76.22 21.90
CA ILE A 294 -30.13 76.86 21.32
C ILE A 294 -29.95 78.28 21.87
N ALA A 295 -31.02 79.06 22.03
CA ALA A 295 -30.94 80.42 22.56
C ALA A 295 -30.40 80.43 24.00
N VAL A 296 -30.86 79.50 24.84
CA VAL A 296 -30.33 79.30 26.19
C VAL A 296 -28.87 78.91 26.15
N VAL A 297 -28.49 77.91 25.35
CA VAL A 297 -27.09 77.48 25.21
C VAL A 297 -26.18 78.62 24.75
N LYS A 298 -26.56 79.36 23.70
CA LYS A 298 -25.79 80.50 23.19
C LYS A 298 -25.64 81.59 24.25
N TYR A 299 -26.66 81.82 25.05
CA TYR A 299 -26.58 82.77 26.14
C TYR A 299 -25.65 82.28 27.26
N LEU A 300 -25.74 81.01 27.68
CA LEU A 300 -24.80 80.45 28.66
C LEU A 300 -23.34 80.55 28.17
N ILE A 301 -23.09 80.31 26.88
CA ILE A 301 -21.77 80.50 26.26
C ILE A 301 -21.32 81.97 26.35
N SER A 302 -22.22 82.93 26.08
CA SER A 302 -21.88 84.36 26.19
C SER A 302 -21.57 84.80 27.62
N GLN A 303 -22.09 84.07 28.62
CA GLN A 303 -21.78 84.26 30.03
C GLN A 303 -20.50 83.53 30.49
N GLY A 304 -19.80 82.83 29.59
CA GLY A 304 -18.50 82.20 29.86
C GLY A 304 -18.54 80.69 30.14
N VAL A 305 -19.70 80.04 29.95
CA VAL A 305 -19.77 78.57 30.05
C VAL A 305 -19.09 77.95 28.82
N PRO A 306 -18.17 76.97 28.98
CA PRO A 306 -17.51 76.32 27.85
C PRO A 306 -18.51 75.67 26.89
N ALA A 307 -18.39 75.95 25.60
CA ALA A 307 -19.33 75.46 24.58
C ALA A 307 -19.29 73.93 24.41
N ASP A 308 -18.14 73.31 24.68
CA ASP A 308 -17.95 71.85 24.65
C ASP A 308 -18.61 71.12 25.83
N ARG A 309 -19.11 71.86 26.82
CA ARG A 309 -19.87 71.37 27.98
C ARG A 309 -21.38 71.58 27.84
N LEU A 310 -21.86 72.04 26.68
CA LEU A 310 -23.26 72.35 26.45
C LEU A 310 -23.82 71.60 25.25
N VAL A 311 -25.04 71.09 25.39
CA VAL A 311 -25.79 70.45 24.31
C VAL A 311 -27.20 71.03 24.30
N ALA A 312 -27.71 71.42 23.12
CA ALA A 312 -29.10 71.80 22.94
C ALA A 312 -29.86 70.68 22.23
N ALA A 313 -31.04 70.33 22.75
CA ALA A 313 -31.97 69.40 22.10
C ALA A 313 -33.39 69.96 22.12
N GLY A 314 -34.11 69.88 21.00
CA GLY A 314 -35.55 70.12 20.96
C GLY A 314 -36.29 68.80 21.00
N PHE A 315 -37.48 68.78 21.59
CA PHE A 315 -38.36 67.60 21.63
C PHE A 315 -39.79 67.88 21.13
N GLY A 316 -40.09 69.14 20.76
CA GLY A 316 -41.44 69.57 20.40
C GLY A 316 -42.47 69.22 21.49
N GLU A 317 -43.67 68.83 21.05
CA GLU A 317 -44.79 68.39 21.88
C GLU A 317 -44.70 66.92 22.33
N PHE A 318 -43.72 66.16 21.84
CA PHE A 318 -43.71 64.69 21.94
C PHE A 318 -43.24 64.13 23.29
N GLN A 319 -42.92 65.00 24.25
CA GLN A 319 -42.59 64.62 25.63
C GLN A 319 -43.34 65.51 26.65
N PRO A 320 -44.69 65.37 26.73
CA PRO A 320 -45.48 66.12 27.70
C PRO A 320 -45.26 65.56 29.12
N ILE A 321 -45.16 66.46 30.10
CA ILE A 321 -45.08 66.11 31.53
C ILE A 321 -46.44 66.26 32.23
N ALA A 322 -47.34 67.05 31.67
CA ALA A 322 -48.73 67.17 32.11
C ALA A 322 -49.66 66.67 30.98
N PRO A 323 -50.46 65.62 31.21
CA PRO A 323 -51.40 65.14 30.20
C PRO A 323 -52.60 66.09 30.05
N GLY A 324 -53.20 66.11 28.85
CA GLY A 324 -54.42 66.84 28.56
C GLY A 324 -54.22 68.21 27.90
N ASP A 325 -55.35 68.90 27.65
CA ASP A 325 -55.45 70.10 26.83
C ASP A 325 -55.75 71.39 27.60
N THR A 326 -55.69 71.36 28.93
CA THR A 326 -56.01 72.53 29.73
C THR A 326 -54.92 73.61 29.58
N PRO A 327 -55.25 74.89 29.76
CA PRO A 327 -54.26 75.97 29.73
C PRO A 327 -53.08 75.73 30.69
N GLU A 328 -53.34 75.15 31.85
CA GLU A 328 -52.34 74.82 32.88
C GLU A 328 -51.44 73.65 32.46
N ALA A 329 -52.01 72.60 31.85
CA ALA A 329 -51.26 71.47 31.30
C ALA A 329 -50.33 71.95 30.17
N ARG A 330 -50.84 72.80 29.27
CA ARG A 330 -50.05 73.39 28.19
C ARG A 330 -48.92 74.28 28.71
N ALA A 331 -49.19 75.16 29.68
CA ALA A 331 -48.14 75.97 30.32
C ALA A 331 -47.06 75.11 30.98
N THR A 332 -47.44 74.01 31.61
CA THR A 332 -46.49 73.07 32.23
C THR A 332 -45.64 72.34 31.17
N ASN A 333 -46.21 72.01 30.01
CA ASN A 333 -45.49 71.33 28.93
C ASN A 333 -44.51 72.27 28.19
N ARG A 334 -44.84 73.56 28.07
CA ARG A 334 -43.94 74.60 27.55
C ARG A 334 -42.82 74.88 28.55
N ARG A 335 -41.70 74.17 28.44
CA ARG A 335 -40.60 74.26 29.40
C ARG A 335 -39.23 74.08 28.77
N ILE A 336 -38.22 74.52 29.49
CA ILE A 336 -36.82 74.16 29.28
C ILE A 336 -36.38 73.27 30.44
N GLU A 337 -35.91 72.07 30.14
CA GLU A 337 -35.26 71.22 31.13
C GLU A 337 -33.75 71.30 30.99
N LEU A 338 -33.04 71.29 32.11
CA LEU A 338 -31.59 71.18 32.13
C LEU A 338 -31.19 69.95 32.91
N LYS A 339 -30.34 69.13 32.31
CA LYS A 339 -29.85 67.88 32.90
C LYS A 339 -28.38 67.63 32.58
N LEU A 340 -27.67 67.06 33.52
CA LEU A 340 -26.30 66.60 33.35
C LEU A 340 -26.31 65.23 32.67
N THR A 341 -25.47 65.02 31.67
CA THR A 341 -25.29 63.74 31.00
C THR A 341 -23.82 63.50 30.66
N GLU A 342 -23.47 62.26 30.40
CA GLU A 342 -22.19 61.92 29.76
C GLU A 342 -22.26 62.29 28.27
N LYS A 343 -21.11 62.74 27.74
CA LYS A 343 -20.94 63.17 26.35
C LYS A 343 -20.86 62.00 25.37
#